data_AF-A0A367M404-F1
#
_entry.id   AF-A0A367M404-F1
#
_cell.length_a   1.000
_cell.length_b   1.000
_cell.length_c   1.000
_cell.angle_alpha   90.00
_cell.angle_beta   90.00
_cell.angle_gamma   90.00
#
_symmetry.space_group_name_H-M   'P 1'
#
loop_
_entity.id
_entity.type
_entity.pdbx_description
1 polymer ?
#
loop_
_entity_poly.entity_id
_entity_poly.type
_entity_poly.pdbx_seq_one_letter_code
_entity_poly.pdbx_strand_id
1 'polypeptide(L)'
;MAREQDPAFAVDTILAGIAKAAAEGKYVYTTRDYGFGTSTYCNECDYPKLCIAILKELRGLGYVCAVRAEERQFVDLWLEVKWGEKT
;
A
#
# COMPACT_ATOMS: atom_id res chain seq x y z
N MET A 1 -7.84 9.57 -19.85
CA MET A 1 -8.47 9.16 -18.58
C MET A 1 -8.26 7.65 -18.44
N ALA A 2 -7.15 7.22 -17.82
CA ALA A 2 -6.80 5.79 -17.65
C ALA A 2 -5.58 5.59 -16.72
N ARG A 3 -4.84 6.65 -16.39
CA ARG A 3 -3.60 6.56 -15.59
C ARG A 3 -3.84 6.32 -14.10
N GLU A 4 -5.03 6.65 -13.60
CA GLU A 4 -5.42 6.49 -12.18
C GLU A 4 -5.75 5.04 -11.79
N GLN A 5 -5.88 4.13 -12.77
CA GLN A 5 -6.06 2.69 -12.54
C GLN A 5 -4.82 1.88 -12.97
N ASP A 6 -3.70 2.56 -13.24
CA ASP A 6 -2.47 1.89 -13.65
C ASP A 6 -1.66 1.49 -12.41
N PRO A 7 -1.35 0.20 -12.21
CA PRO A 7 -0.59 -0.26 -11.06
C PRO A 7 0.82 0.32 -11.02
N ALA A 8 1.45 0.58 -12.18
CA ALA A 8 2.80 1.15 -12.20
C ALA A 8 2.78 2.60 -11.73
N PHE A 9 1.76 3.38 -12.10
CA PHE A 9 1.59 4.75 -11.62
C PHE A 9 1.31 4.81 -10.10
N ALA A 10 0.47 3.90 -9.60
CA ALA A 10 0.18 3.80 -8.17
C ALA A 10 1.43 3.42 -7.37
N VAL A 11 2.19 2.41 -7.84
CA VAL A 11 3.46 1.99 -7.23
C VAL A 11 4.47 3.14 -7.24
N ASP A 12 4.64 3.84 -8.35
CA ASP A 12 5.56 4.99 -8.46
C ASP A 12 5.22 6.09 -7.45
N THR A 13 3.94 6.41 -7.30
CA THR A 13 3.49 7.40 -6.32
C THR A 13 3.73 6.94 -4.88
N ILE A 14 3.49 5.65 -4.59
CA ILE A 14 3.77 5.06 -3.27
C ILE A 14 5.28 5.10 -3.00
N LEU A 15 6.11 4.74 -3.97
CA LEU A 15 7.57 4.79 -3.86
C LEU A 15 8.07 6.22 -3.63
N ALA A 16 7.50 7.22 -4.30
CA ALA A 16 7.80 8.63 -4.04
C ALA A 16 7.42 9.04 -2.61
N GLY A 17 6.27 8.57 -2.11
CA GLY A 17 5.84 8.75 -0.72
C GLY A 17 6.78 8.08 0.29
N ILE A 18 7.21 6.85 0.00
CA ILE A 18 8.20 6.09 0.78
C ILE A 18 9.53 6.84 0.80
N ALA A 19 10.04 7.29 -0.35
CA ALA A 19 11.30 8.02 -0.45
C ALA A 19 11.26 9.31 0.37
N LYS A 20 10.13 10.03 0.35
CA LYS A 20 9.92 11.21 1.18
C LYS A 20 9.89 10.87 2.67
N ALA A 21 9.16 9.82 3.06
CA ALA A 21 9.11 9.37 4.45
C ALA A 21 10.49 8.88 4.94
N ALA A 22 11.25 8.21 4.08
CA ALA A 22 12.62 7.77 4.35
C ALA A 22 13.56 8.97 4.54
N ALA A 23 13.40 10.03 3.74
CA ALA A 23 14.15 11.28 3.91
C ALA A 23 13.81 11.99 5.25
N GLU A 24 12.60 11.80 5.77
CA GLU A 24 12.20 12.24 7.11
C GLU A 24 12.69 11.31 8.24
N GLY A 25 13.39 10.21 7.93
CA GLY A 25 13.86 9.23 8.90
C GLY A 25 12.79 8.22 9.35
N LYS A 26 11.69 8.09 8.61
CA LYS A 26 10.66 7.06 8.85
C LYS A 26 11.03 5.77 8.12
N TYR A 27 10.50 4.66 8.63
CA TYR A 27 10.68 3.30 8.09
C TYR A 27 9.36 2.65 7.67
N VAL A 28 8.28 3.42 7.76
CA VAL A 28 6.93 2.99 7.45
C VAL A 28 6.21 4.10 6.69
N TYR A 29 5.48 3.71 5.67
CA TYR A 29 4.61 4.54 4.86
C TYR A 29 3.23 3.91 4.89
N THR A 30 2.21 4.72 5.14
CA THR A 30 0.82 4.26 5.13
C THR A 30 0.00 5.04 4.11
N THR A 31 -0.85 4.35 3.36
CA THR A 31 -1.76 4.99 2.40
C THR A 31 -3.12 4.28 2.34
N ARG A 32 -4.17 5.06 2.10
CA ARG A 32 -5.57 4.58 1.92
C ARG A 32 -6.04 4.67 0.47
N ASP A 33 -5.17 5.16 -0.42
CA ASP A 33 -5.47 5.43 -1.82
C ASP A 33 -5.58 4.13 -2.64
N TYR A 34 -5.83 4.21 -3.95
CA TYR A 34 -5.85 3.08 -4.89
C TYR A 34 -6.82 1.94 -4.56
N GLY A 35 -7.78 2.19 -3.68
CA GLY A 35 -8.73 1.20 -3.20
C GLY A 35 -8.33 0.49 -1.92
N PHE A 36 -7.29 0.92 -1.19
CA PHE A 36 -6.99 0.33 0.13
C PHE A 36 -7.97 0.79 1.23
N GLY A 37 -8.62 1.94 1.09
CA GLY A 37 -9.52 2.51 2.10
C GLY A 37 -10.98 2.01 2.09
N THR A 38 -11.35 1.04 1.26
CA THR A 38 -12.76 0.58 1.18
C THR A 38 -13.02 -0.62 2.08
N SER A 39 -14.03 -0.48 2.96
CA SER A 39 -14.40 -1.35 4.09
C SER A 39 -14.84 -2.78 3.73
N THR A 40 -14.71 -3.21 2.47
CA THR A 40 -15.31 -4.46 1.99
C THR A 40 -14.36 -5.67 1.99
N TYR A 41 -13.05 -5.49 2.24
CA TYR A 41 -12.10 -6.59 2.08
C TYR A 41 -11.94 -7.45 3.32
N CYS A 42 -12.29 -8.73 3.20
CA CYS A 42 -11.98 -9.72 4.23
C CYS A 42 -10.59 -10.37 4.06
N ASN A 43 -10.05 -10.46 2.83
CA ASN A 43 -8.83 -11.22 2.54
C ASN A 43 -8.07 -10.67 1.31
N GLU A 44 -6.77 -10.97 1.17
CA GLU A 44 -5.94 -10.58 0.01
C GLU A 44 -6.52 -11.02 -1.35
N CYS A 45 -7.25 -12.15 -1.41
CA CYS A 45 -7.93 -12.61 -2.63
C CYS A 45 -9.11 -11.72 -3.05
N ASP A 46 -9.69 -10.96 -2.12
CA ASP A 46 -10.83 -10.08 -2.39
C ASP A 46 -10.37 -8.67 -2.81
N TYR A 47 -9.07 -8.40 -2.74
CA TYR A 47 -8.53 -7.11 -3.10
C TYR A 47 -8.72 -6.86 -4.59
N PRO A 48 -8.94 -5.59 -5.00
CA PRO A 48 -9.04 -5.24 -6.40
C PRO A 48 -7.73 -5.59 -7.08
N LYS A 49 -7.81 -5.98 -8.36
CA LYS A 49 -6.65 -6.39 -9.16
C LYS A 49 -5.51 -5.36 -9.12
N LEU A 50 -5.86 -4.07 -8.99
CA LEU A 50 -4.92 -2.97 -8.80
C LEU A 50 -4.12 -3.10 -7.50
N CYS A 51 -4.77 -3.28 -6.34
CA CYS A 51 -4.10 -3.48 -5.05
C CYS A 51 -3.20 -4.71 -5.06
N ILE A 52 -3.67 -5.83 -5.63
CA ILE A 52 -2.87 -7.06 -5.74
C ILE A 52 -1.61 -6.81 -6.57
N ALA A 53 -1.73 -6.11 -7.70
CA ALA A 53 -0.59 -5.74 -8.54
C ALA A 53 0.38 -4.83 -7.79
N ILE A 54 -0.10 -3.79 -7.10
CA ILE A 54 0.73 -2.90 -6.29
C ILE A 54 1.51 -3.67 -5.22
N LEU A 55 0.82 -4.54 -4.46
CA LEU A 55 1.46 -5.37 -3.43
C LEU A 55 2.53 -6.28 -4.01
N LYS A 56 2.27 -6.88 -5.18
CA LYS A 56 3.20 -7.78 -5.85
C LYS A 56 4.46 -7.04 -6.30
N GLU A 57 4.31 -5.86 -6.90
CA GLU A 57 5.43 -5.03 -7.35
C GLU A 57 6.28 -4.57 -6.16
N LEU A 58 5.65 -4.02 -5.11
CA LEU A 58 6.36 -3.55 -3.91
C LEU A 58 7.10 -4.69 -3.19
N ARG A 59 6.47 -5.88 -3.07
CA ARG A 59 7.14 -7.07 -2.52
C ARG A 59 8.29 -7.54 -3.41
N GLY A 60 8.14 -7.47 -4.73
CA GLY A 60 9.19 -7.78 -5.69
C GLY A 60 10.43 -6.89 -5.56
N LEU A 61 10.23 -5.64 -5.13
CA LEU A 61 11.29 -4.67 -4.84
C LEU A 61 11.93 -4.86 -3.45
N GLY A 62 11.41 -5.78 -2.62
CA GLY A 62 11.93 -6.06 -1.28
C GLY A 62 11.27 -5.26 -0.15
N TYR A 63 10.16 -4.58 -0.42
CA TYR A 63 9.38 -3.89 0.62
C TYR A 63 8.42 -4.84 1.34
N VAL A 64 8.27 -4.65 2.64
CA VAL A 64 7.31 -5.42 3.44
C VAL A 64 5.96 -4.70 3.40
N CYS A 65 5.00 -5.28 2.68
CA CYS A 65 3.70 -4.65 2.43
C CYS A 65 2.58 -5.45 3.11
N ALA A 66 1.86 -4.81 4.03
CA ALA A 66 0.75 -5.40 4.77
C ALA A 66 -0.47 -4.47 4.71
N VAL A 67 -1.65 -5.00 4.40
CA VAL A 67 -2.89 -4.24 4.55
C VAL A 67 -3.37 -4.39 5.99
N ARG A 68 -3.52 -3.27 6.69
CA ARG A 68 -4.05 -3.21 8.04
C ARG A 68 -5.52 -2.86 7.98
N ALA A 69 -6.29 -3.53 8.82
CA ALA A 69 -7.67 -3.22 9.11
C ALA A 69 -7.74 -2.90 10.61
N GLU A 70 -8.32 -1.77 10.96
CA GLU A 70 -8.64 -1.45 12.35
C GLU A 70 -10.14 -1.22 12.49
N GLU A 71 -10.78 -2.13 13.20
CA GLU A 71 -12.21 -2.08 13.50
C GLU A 71 -12.41 -1.28 14.79
N ARG A 72 -12.77 0.00 14.65
CA ARG A 72 -13.26 0.82 15.77
C ARG A 72 -14.76 1.05 15.64
N GLN A 73 -15.16 2.28 15.31
CA GLN A 73 -16.56 2.64 15.04
C GLN A 73 -16.91 2.57 13.54
N PHE A 74 -15.87 2.62 12.70
CA PHE A 74 -15.89 2.32 11.27
C PHE A 74 -14.69 1.42 10.98
N VAL A 75 -14.79 0.57 9.96
CA VAL A 75 -13.67 -0.25 9.49
C VAL A 75 -12.73 0.66 8.70
N ASP A 76 -11.57 0.97 9.26
CA ASP A 76 -10.53 1.75 8.59
C ASP A 76 -9.48 0.78 8.03
N LEU A 77 -9.26 0.83 6.72
CA LEU A 77 -8.30 -0.01 6.01
C LEU A 77 -7.22 0.85 5.39
N TRP A 78 -5.97 0.40 5.49
CA TRP A 78 -4.84 1.07 4.86
C TRP A 78 -3.73 0.10 4.49
N LEU A 79 -3.00 0.43 3.44
CA LEU A 79 -1.72 -0.20 3.11
C LEU A 79 -0.64 0.33 4.05
N GLU A 80 0.10 -0.57 4.69
CA GLU A 80 1.32 -0.33 5.44
C GLU A 80 2.49 -0.90 4.65
N VAL A 81 3.43 -0.04 4.25
CA VAL A 81 4.68 -0.43 3.58
C VAL A 81 5.84 -0.11 4.51
N LYS A 82 6.68 -1.11 4.80
CA LYS A 82 7.87 -0.99 5.63
C LYS A 82 9.12 -1.28 4.80
N TRP A 83 10.20 -0.57 5.10
CA TRP A 83 11.53 -0.76 4.51
C TRP A 83 12.62 -0.64 5.54
N GLY A 84 13.74 -1.30 5.29
CA GLY A 84 14.90 -1.24 6.17
C GLY A 84 14.87 -2.22 7.34
N GLU A 85 13.95 -3.20 7.36
CA GLU A 85 14.15 -4.41 8.16
C GLU A 85 15.33 -5.18 7.55
N LYS A 86 16.54 -4.88 8.06
CA LYS A 86 17.67 -5.79 7.99
C LYS A 86 17.21 -7.08 8.66
N THR A 87 16.94 -8.12 7.85
CA THR A 87 17.17 -9.49 8.32
C THR A 87 18.59 -9.61 8.85
#